data_AF-A0A1Q3CJN4-F1
#
_entry.id   AF-A0A1Q3CJN4-F1
#
_cell.length_a   1.000
_cell.length_b   1.000
_cell.length_c   1.000
_cell.angle_alpha   90.00
_cell.angle_beta   90.00
_cell.angle_gamma   90.00
#
_symmetry.space_group_name_H-M   'P 1'
#
loop_
_entity.id
_entity.type
_entity.pdbx_description
1 polymer ?
#
loop_
_entity_poly.entity_id
_entity_poly.type
_entity_poly.pdbx_seq_one_letter_code
_entity_poly.pdbx_strand_id
1 'polypeptide(L)'
;MSVKYPCPYSSTALVSLMAAIQSSVFALCIEKDKSQWKLGGNFRLFTVLYSAIASCLMMTMIPWCVRMRGPVFVSSFNPVALVLVAIVRFLVLNEKLYLRCVLGSVLIIFGLYLVL
;
A
#
# COMPACT_ATOMS: atom_id res chain seq x y z
N MET A 1 -13.17 6.90 10.70
CA MET A 1 -14.09 6.05 11.48
C MET A 1 -15.46 6.66 11.38
N SER A 2 -16.41 5.99 10.70
CA SER A 2 -17.77 6.48 10.62
C SER A 2 -18.44 6.32 11.99
N VAL A 3 -19.09 7.37 12.50
CA VAL A 3 -19.77 7.38 13.82
C VAL A 3 -20.83 6.27 13.92
N LYS A 4 -21.31 5.74 12.77
CA LYS A 4 -22.33 4.70 12.69
C LYS A 4 -21.83 3.25 12.86
N TYR A 5 -20.52 2.96 12.78
CA TYR A 5 -20.00 1.59 12.90
C TYR A 5 -18.70 1.55 13.72
N PRO A 6 -18.76 1.22 15.03
CA PRO A 6 -17.61 1.30 15.94
C PRO A 6 -16.68 0.07 15.86
N CYS A 7 -16.86 -0.81 14.88
CA CYS A 7 -16.15 -2.08 14.75
C CYS A 7 -15.07 -2.00 13.65
N PRO A 8 -13.87 -1.44 13.91
CA PRO A 8 -12.84 -1.25 12.88
C PRO A 8 -12.38 -2.57 12.26
N TYR A 9 -12.31 -3.64 13.05
CA TYR A 9 -11.88 -4.96 12.57
C TYR A 9 -12.85 -5.58 11.55
N SER A 10 -14.17 -5.45 11.77
CA SER A 10 -15.17 -5.95 10.82
C SER A 10 -15.18 -5.15 9.52
N SER A 11 -15.02 -3.82 9.61
CA SER A 11 -14.89 -2.96 8.43
C SER A 11 -13.64 -3.30 7.62
N THR A 12 -12.49 -3.51 8.27
CA THR A 12 -11.25 -3.88 7.59
C THR A 12 -11.36 -5.26 6.94
N ALA A 13 -11.98 -6.23 7.61
CA ALA A 13 -12.24 -7.56 7.05
C ALA A 13 -13.09 -7.46 5.77
N LEU A 14 -14.18 -6.67 5.81
CA LEU A 14 -15.08 -6.51 4.65
C LEU A 14 -14.37 -5.81 3.48
N VAL A 15 -13.57 -4.77 3.75
CA VAL A 15 -12.75 -4.11 2.73
C VAL A 15 -11.75 -5.10 2.11
N SER A 16 -11.09 -5.92 2.92
CA SER A 16 -10.12 -6.90 2.43
C SER A 16 -10.78 -8.00 1.57
N LEU A 17 -11.98 -8.45 1.95
CA LEU A 17 -12.76 -9.42 1.17
C LEU A 17 -13.19 -8.84 -0.17
N MET A 18 -13.72 -7.62 -0.18
CA MET A 18 -14.13 -6.95 -1.43
C MET A 18 -12.93 -6.68 -2.34
N ALA A 19 -11.81 -6.25 -1.77
CA ALA A 19 -10.57 -6.05 -2.50
C ALA A 19 -10.08 -7.38 -3.12
N ALA A 20 -10.13 -8.50 -2.38
CA ALA A 20 -9.76 -9.82 -2.88
C ALA A 20 -10.67 -10.28 -4.03
N ILE A 21 -11.98 -10.02 -3.94
CA ILE A 21 -12.93 -10.33 -5.02
C ILE A 21 -12.60 -9.50 -6.27
N GLN A 22 -12.45 -8.18 -6.13
CA GLN A 22 -12.12 -7.31 -7.26
C GLN A 22 -10.78 -7.66 -7.90
N SER A 23 -9.74 -7.92 -7.10
CA SER A 23 -8.43 -8.30 -7.62
C SER A 23 -8.48 -9.66 -8.33
N SER A 24 -9.27 -10.61 -7.82
CA SER A 24 -9.45 -11.92 -8.47
C SER A 24 -10.19 -11.80 -9.80
N VAL A 25 -11.25 -11.01 -9.86
CA VAL A 25 -11.98 -10.72 -11.11
C VAL A 25 -11.04 -10.05 -12.11
N PHE A 26 -10.30 -9.04 -11.69
CA PHE A 26 -9.36 -8.33 -12.55
C PHE A 26 -8.25 -9.27 -13.08
N ALA A 27 -7.69 -10.11 -12.22
CA ALA A 27 -6.68 -11.10 -12.60
C ALA A 27 -7.24 -12.13 -13.59
N LEU A 28 -8.48 -12.61 -13.42
CA LEU A 28 -9.14 -13.52 -14.35
C LEU A 28 -9.42 -12.87 -15.72
N CYS A 29 -9.75 -11.59 -15.75
CA CYS A 29 -9.99 -10.86 -16.99
C CYS A 29 -8.71 -10.65 -17.81
N ILE A 30 -7.60 -10.37 -17.13
CA ILE A 30 -6.34 -9.97 -17.76
C ILE A 30 -5.44 -11.18 -18.08
N GLU A 31 -5.36 -12.15 -17.17
CA GLU A 31 -4.41 -13.26 -17.25
C GLU A 31 -5.13 -14.53 -17.76
N LYS A 32 -5.24 -14.64 -19.10
CA LYS A 32 -5.88 -15.78 -19.78
C LYS A 32 -5.00 -17.04 -19.85
N ASP A 33 -3.70 -16.90 -19.59
CA ASP A 33 -2.75 -18.01 -19.64
C ASP A 33 -2.76 -18.84 -18.34
N LYS A 34 -3.23 -20.09 -18.42
CA LYS A 34 -3.24 -21.05 -17.30
C LYS A 34 -1.85 -21.36 -16.71
N SER A 35 -0.79 -21.02 -17.43
CA SER A 35 0.60 -21.13 -16.97
C SER A 35 0.91 -20.15 -15.82
N GLN A 36 0.39 -18.92 -15.88
CA GLN A 36 0.65 -17.87 -14.88
C GLN A 36 -0.02 -18.15 -13.54
N TRP A 37 -1.14 -18.87 -13.58
CA TRP A 37 -1.88 -19.40 -12.42
C TRP A 37 -1.16 -20.54 -11.71
N LYS A 38 -0.15 -21.17 -12.34
CA LYS A 38 0.69 -22.14 -11.65
C LYS A 38 1.60 -21.38 -10.70
N LEU A 39 1.38 -21.61 -9.41
CA LEU A 39 2.16 -21.08 -8.30
C LEU A 39 3.54 -21.76 -8.32
N GLY A 40 4.45 -21.25 -9.15
CA GLY A 40 5.76 -21.85 -9.37
C GLY A 40 6.71 -21.66 -8.18
N GLY A 41 7.26 -22.75 -7.64
CA GLY A 41 8.45 -22.81 -6.79
C GLY A 41 8.36 -22.14 -5.40
N ASN A 42 9.11 -22.70 -4.43
CA ASN A 42 9.15 -22.25 -3.03
C ASN A 42 9.44 -20.74 -2.85
N PHE A 43 10.26 -20.13 -3.72
CA PHE A 43 10.65 -18.72 -3.63
C PHE A 43 9.51 -17.73 -3.96
N ARG A 44 8.67 -18.06 -4.95
CA ARG A 44 7.52 -17.21 -5.31
C ARG A 44 6.45 -17.27 -4.22
N LEU A 45 6.24 -18.46 -3.65
CA LEU A 45 5.38 -18.67 -2.47
C LEU A 45 5.84 -17.82 -1.28
N PHE A 46 7.13 -17.83 -0.97
CA PHE A 46 7.68 -17.06 0.14
C PHE A 46 7.49 -15.55 -0.05
N THR A 47 7.76 -15.04 -1.25
CA THR A 47 7.57 -13.62 -1.57
C THR A 47 6.10 -13.19 -1.45
N VAL A 48 5.17 -14.03 -1.95
CA VAL A 48 3.72 -13.79 -1.81
C VAL A 48 3.33 -13.77 -0.34
N LEU A 49 3.77 -14.75 0.45
CA LEU A 49 3.47 -14.82 1.88
C LEU A 49 4.00 -13.60 2.64
N TYR A 50 5.24 -13.20 2.38
CA TYR A 50 5.83 -12.01 2.98
C TYR A 50 5.02 -10.75 2.67
N SER A 51 4.64 -10.55 1.40
CA SER A 51 3.82 -9.40 0.99
C SER A 51 2.42 -9.41 1.61
N ALA A 52 1.80 -10.58 1.78
CA ALA A 52 0.50 -10.74 2.41
C ALA A 52 0.55 -10.41 3.90
N ILE A 53 1.57 -10.90 4.61
CA ILE A 53 1.78 -10.61 6.04
C ILE A 53 2.01 -9.11 6.25
N ALA A 54 2.89 -8.50 5.45
CA ALA A 54 3.18 -7.07 5.53
C ALA A 54 1.92 -6.22 5.28
N SER A 55 1.11 -6.58 4.28
CA SER A 55 -0.15 -5.87 3.97
C SER A 55 -1.20 -6.02 5.08
N CYS A 56 -1.31 -7.21 5.67
CA CYS A 56 -2.23 -7.45 6.79
C CYS A 56 -1.84 -6.64 8.04
N LEU A 57 -0.53 -6.56 8.32
CA LEU A 57 -0.01 -5.72 9.41
C LEU A 57 -0.27 -4.23 9.15
N MET A 58 -0.08 -3.74 7.92
CA MET A 58 -0.42 -2.35 7.57
C MET A 58 -1.91 -2.06 7.73
N MET A 59 -2.79 -2.93 7.23
CA MET A 59 -4.25 -2.74 7.33
C MET A 59 -4.77 -2.70 8.77
N THR A 60 -4.08 -3.36 9.71
CA THR A 60 -4.42 -3.30 11.14
C THR A 60 -3.79 -2.10 11.85
N MET A 61 -2.55 -1.74 11.48
CA MET A 61 -1.84 -0.59 12.04
C MET A 61 -2.43 0.76 11.62
N ILE A 62 -2.86 0.94 10.37
CA ILE A 62 -3.44 2.21 9.87
C ILE A 62 -4.63 2.67 10.72
N PRO A 63 -5.71 1.89 10.93
CA PRO A 63 -6.85 2.31 11.75
C PRO A 63 -6.47 2.53 13.22
N TRP A 64 -5.46 1.81 13.73
CA TRP A 64 -4.92 2.05 15.07
C TRP A 64 -4.20 3.40 15.18
N CYS A 65 -3.32 3.73 14.23
CA CYS A 65 -2.66 5.02 14.13
C CYS A 65 -3.66 6.17 13.96
N VAL A 66 -4.69 5.99 13.14
CA VAL A 66 -5.77 6.97 12.95
C VAL A 66 -6.50 7.23 14.27
N ARG A 67 -6.71 6.21 15.10
CA ARG A 67 -7.35 6.37 16.42
C ARG A 67 -6.48 7.17 17.40
N MET A 68 -5.16 7.02 17.33
CA MET A 68 -4.21 7.65 18.27
C MET A 68 -3.86 9.11 17.90
N ARG A 69 -3.61 9.41 16.63
CA ARG A 69 -3.14 10.75 16.17
C ARG A 69 -4.09 11.46 15.20
N GLY A 70 -5.22 10.86 14.86
CA GLY A 70 -6.17 11.39 13.89
C GLY A 70 -5.83 11.02 12.43
N PRO A 71 -6.83 11.09 11.53
CA PRO A 71 -6.68 10.68 10.13
C PRO A 71 -5.75 11.57 9.32
N VAL A 72 -5.64 12.85 9.67
CA VAL A 72 -4.79 13.84 8.99
C VAL A 72 -3.31 13.54 9.16
N PHE A 73 -2.91 13.10 10.36
CA PHE A 73 -1.54 12.68 10.62
C PHE A 73 -1.18 11.48 9.75
N VAL A 74 -2.02 10.45 9.68
CA VAL A 74 -1.72 9.26 8.86
C VAL A 74 -1.64 9.59 7.36
N SER A 75 -2.52 10.46 6.86
CA SER A 75 -2.51 10.88 5.45
C SER A 75 -1.23 11.65 5.07
N SER A 76 -0.67 12.45 5.99
CA SER A 76 0.58 13.18 5.78
C SER A 76 1.82 12.29 5.57
N PHE A 77 1.83 11.08 6.14
CA PHE A 77 2.95 10.15 5.97
C PHE A 77 2.91 9.39 4.65
N ASN A 78 1.74 9.26 4.03
CA ASN A 78 1.60 8.54 2.77
C ASN A 78 2.56 9.05 1.67
N PRO A 79 2.65 10.36 1.39
CA PRO A 79 3.62 10.85 0.42
C PRO A 79 5.07 10.73 0.88
N VAL A 80 5.37 10.92 2.17
CA VAL A 80 6.74 10.76 2.69
C VAL A 80 7.21 9.31 2.51
N ALA A 81 6.33 8.33 2.75
CA ALA A 81 6.60 6.92 2.50
C ALA A 81 6.91 6.66 1.02
N LEU A 82 6.16 7.27 0.08
CA LEU A 82 6.43 7.15 -1.35
C LEU A 82 7.82 7.69 -1.74
N VAL A 83 8.22 8.84 -1.18
CA VAL A 83 9.56 9.42 -1.41
C VAL A 83 10.65 8.48 -0.88
N LEU A 84 10.47 7.96 0.34
CA LEU A 84 11.44 7.03 0.94
C LEU A 84 11.58 5.74 0.11
N VAL A 85 10.45 5.16 -0.33
CA VAL A 85 10.46 3.97 -1.21
C VAL A 85 11.16 4.26 -2.54
N ALA A 86 10.98 5.45 -3.12
CA ALA A 86 11.68 5.84 -4.34
C ALA A 86 13.21 5.92 -4.13
N ILE A 87 13.66 6.47 -3.00
CA ILE A 87 15.09 6.52 -2.64
C ILE A 87 15.65 5.11 -2.42
N VAL A 88 14.95 4.25 -1.70
CA VAL A 88 15.39 2.86 -1.48
C VAL A 88 15.44 2.09 -2.80
N ARG A 89 14.43 2.26 -3.68
CA ARG A 89 14.44 1.68 -5.03
C ARG A 89 15.63 2.15 -5.86
N PHE A 90 15.95 3.44 -5.80
CA PHE A 90 17.14 3.98 -6.47
C PHE A 90 18.42 3.30 -5.98
N LEU A 91 18.60 3.23 -4.66
CA LEU A 91 19.82 2.68 -4.04
C LEU A 91 19.97 1.18 -4.29
N VAL A 92 18.89 0.42 -4.13
CA VAL A 92 18.90 -1.05 -4.20
C VAL A 92 18.86 -1.54 -5.65
N LEU A 93 18.06 -0.90 -6.51
CA LEU A 93 17.79 -1.36 -7.87
C LEU A 93 18.64 -0.63 -8.94
N ASN A 94 19.41 0.40 -8.55
CA ASN A 94 20.20 1.26 -9.45
C ASN A 94 19.37 1.85 -10.62
N GLU A 95 18.06 1.99 -10.44
CA GLU A 95 17.20 2.65 -11.44
C GLU A 95 17.63 4.11 -11.59
N LYS A 96 17.54 4.71 -12.78
CA LYS A 96 17.88 6.13 -12.94
C LYS A 96 16.78 6.97 -12.29
N LEU A 97 17.12 7.71 -11.22
CA LEU A 97 16.20 8.71 -10.65
C LEU A 97 15.93 9.79 -11.67
N TYR A 98 14.71 9.79 -12.22
CA TYR A 98 14.25 10.88 -13.06
C TYR A 98 14.12 12.15 -12.21
N LEU A 99 14.66 13.26 -12.72
CA LEU A 99 14.51 14.60 -12.12
C LEU A 99 13.06 14.94 -11.74
N ARG A 100 12.09 14.39 -12.47
CA ARG A 100 10.65 14.52 -12.21
C ARG A 100 10.20 13.92 -10.87
N CYS A 101 10.78 12.80 -10.42
CA CYS A 101 10.48 12.22 -9.11
C CYS A 101 11.00 13.09 -7.97
N VAL A 102 12.19 13.67 -8.14
CA VAL A 102 12.76 14.60 -7.16
C VAL A 102 11.89 15.86 -7.06
N LEU A 103 11.51 16.44 -8.21
CA LEU A 103 10.65 17.63 -8.26
C LEU A 103 9.27 17.36 -7.63
N GLY A 104 8.67 16.20 -7.94
CA GLY A 104 7.40 15.77 -7.34
C GLY A 104 7.51 15.57 -5.83
N SER A 105 8.61 14.98 -5.35
CA SER A 105 8.85 14.78 -3.91
C SER A 105 8.92 16.11 -3.16
N VAL A 106 9.66 17.08 -3.70
CA VAL A 106 9.78 18.43 -3.12
C VAL A 106 8.43 19.14 -3.11
N LEU A 107 7.66 19.08 -4.22
CA LEU A 107 6.34 19.68 -4.31
C LEU A 107 5.38 19.09 -3.26
N ILE A 108 5.41 17.78 -3.04
CA ILE A 108 4.53 17.15 -2.06
C ILE A 108 4.90 17.56 -0.64
N ILE A 109 6.20 17.56 -0.29
CA ILE A 109 6.67 18.05 1.01
C ILE A 109 6.21 19.49 1.23
N PHE A 110 6.38 20.35 0.21
CA PHE A 110 5.97 21.75 0.28
C PHE A 110 4.45 21.92 0.45
N GLY A 111 3.64 21.19 -0.33
CA GLY A 111 2.18 21.20 -0.19
C GLY A 111 1.72 20.70 1.19
N LEU A 112 2.46 19.76 1.78
CA LEU A 112 2.21 19.27 3.13
C LEU A 112 2.48 20.33 4.21
N TYR A 113 3.59 21.07 4.08
CA TYR A 113 3.90 22.19 4.98
C TYR A 113 2.97 23.39 4.81
N LEU A 114 2.31 23.55 3.67
CA LEU A 114 1.31 24.62 3.47
C LEU A 114 -0.07 24.27 4.08
N VAL A 115 -0.43 22.99 4.11
CA VAL A 115 -1.71 22.52 4.66
C VAL A 115 -1.65 22.34 6.18
N LEU A 116 -0.48 22.01 6.71
CA LEU A 116 -0.21 21.88 8.15
C LEU A 116 -0.01 23.25 8.79
#